data_AF-A0A533W2K8-F1
#
_entry.id   AF-A0A533W2K8-F1
#
_cell.length_a   1.000
_cell.length_b   1.000
_cell.length_c   1.000
_cell.angle_alpha   90.00
_cell.angle_beta   90.00
_cell.angle_gamma   90.00
#
_symmetry.space_group_name_H-M   'P 1'
#
loop_
_entity.id
_entity.type
_entity.pdbx_description
1 polymer ?
#
loop_
_entity_poly.entity_id
_entity_poly.type
_entity_poly.pdbx_seq_one_letter_code
_entity_poly.pdbx_strand_id
1 'polypeptide(L)'
;MSAPEKASPEVLEEGCYYLSKMGLSLALVAAKFEITKEEAARYKASYAKKLKEGKVTVDDFDRTFWKELRAEAEGDTKVTFVSEKGFHHAWRSDLKKLDGPSLMTIYESSKAFLDMDPNQRFLDYSAPKGYDPLALQREVKRAMGIVSSILEEKWEKEKPGSQSS
;
A
#
# COMPACT_ATOMS: atom_id res chain seq x y z
N MET A 1 17.00 -22.65 4.09
CA MET A 1 16.07 -21.67 3.50
C MET A 1 14.85 -22.45 3.03
N SER A 2 13.72 -22.31 3.72
CA SER A 2 12.47 -22.95 3.31
C SER A 2 11.98 -22.27 2.03
N ALA A 3 11.53 -23.05 1.06
CA ALA A 3 10.87 -22.50 -0.13
C ALA A 3 9.68 -21.62 0.32
N PRO A 4 9.38 -20.51 -0.39
CA PRO A 4 8.21 -19.71 -0.09
C PRO A 4 6.97 -20.62 -0.09
N GLU A 5 6.20 -20.55 0.99
CA GLU A 5 4.97 -21.32 1.12
C GLU A 5 4.00 -20.85 0.02
N LYS A 6 3.58 -21.78 -0.84
CA LYS A 6 2.67 -21.44 -1.93
C LYS A 6 1.36 -20.95 -1.34
N ALA A 7 0.81 -19.87 -1.90
CA ALA A 7 -0.51 -19.37 -1.52
C ALA A 7 -1.55 -20.50 -1.56
N SER A 8 -2.47 -20.51 -0.61
CA SER A 8 -3.50 -21.55 -0.56
C SER A 8 -4.41 -21.49 -1.81
N PRO A 9 -5.02 -22.61 -2.21
CA PRO A 9 -5.95 -22.63 -3.34
C PRO A 9 -7.07 -21.61 -3.22
N GLU A 10 -7.57 -21.34 -2.01
CA GLU A 10 -8.63 -20.37 -1.73
C GLU A 10 -8.17 -18.95 -2.08
N VAL A 11 -6.96 -18.56 -1.65
CA VAL A 11 -6.37 -17.25 -1.94
C VAL A 11 -6.12 -17.09 -3.45
N LEU A 12 -5.68 -18.15 -4.12
CA LEU A 12 -5.45 -18.14 -5.58
C LEU A 12 -6.77 -17.98 -6.36
N GLU A 13 -7.82 -18.69 -5.96
CA GLU A 13 -9.17 -18.57 -6.52
C GLU A 13 -9.71 -17.14 -6.40
N GLU A 14 -9.67 -16.61 -5.18
CA GLU A 14 -10.19 -15.30 -4.86
C GLU A 14 -9.40 -14.19 -5.57
N GLY A 15 -8.08 -14.22 -5.46
CA GLY A 15 -7.19 -13.24 -6.09
C GLY A 15 -7.29 -13.25 -7.60
N CYS A 16 -7.33 -14.44 -8.23
CA CYS A 16 -7.52 -14.54 -9.67
C CYS A 16 -8.86 -13.97 -10.12
N TYR A 17 -9.92 -14.10 -9.31
CA TYR A 17 -11.22 -13.53 -9.60
C TYR A 17 -11.23 -12.00 -9.50
N TYR A 18 -10.85 -11.44 -8.35
CA TYR A 18 -10.95 -9.99 -8.12
C TYR A 18 -9.99 -9.19 -8.98
N LEU A 19 -8.71 -9.58 -9.07
CA LEU A 19 -7.73 -8.85 -9.88
C LEU A 19 -8.11 -8.85 -11.36
N SER A 20 -8.62 -9.97 -11.87
CA SER A 20 -9.16 -10.03 -13.24
C SER A 20 -10.40 -9.16 -13.43
N LYS A 21 -11.29 -9.10 -12.44
CA LYS A 21 -12.49 -8.23 -12.47
C LYS A 21 -12.13 -6.75 -12.43
N MET A 22 -10.99 -6.40 -11.84
CA MET A 22 -10.44 -5.04 -11.81
C MET A 22 -9.68 -4.68 -13.11
N GLY A 23 -9.63 -5.58 -14.09
CA GLY A 23 -9.07 -5.30 -15.42
C GLY A 23 -7.65 -5.80 -15.65
N LEU A 24 -7.03 -6.50 -14.71
CA LEU A 24 -5.73 -7.13 -14.96
C LEU A 24 -5.88 -8.30 -15.94
N SER A 25 -4.90 -8.45 -16.83
CA SER A 25 -4.85 -9.60 -17.72
C SER A 25 -4.51 -10.86 -16.91
N LEU A 26 -5.06 -12.01 -17.32
CA LEU A 26 -4.75 -13.29 -16.69
C LEU A 26 -3.26 -13.63 -16.74
N ALA A 27 -2.54 -13.15 -17.76
CA ALA A 27 -1.09 -13.33 -17.86
C ALA A 27 -0.35 -12.58 -16.75
N LEU A 28 -0.75 -11.34 -16.45
CA LEU A 28 -0.16 -10.54 -15.38
C LEU A 28 -0.49 -11.12 -14.00
N VAL A 29 -1.74 -11.54 -13.80
CA VAL A 29 -2.19 -12.21 -12.56
C VAL A 29 -1.41 -13.50 -12.33
N ALA A 30 -1.29 -14.34 -13.35
CA ALA A 30 -0.55 -15.60 -13.29
C ALA A 30 0.93 -15.39 -12.93
N ALA A 31 1.58 -14.41 -13.56
CA ALA A 31 2.96 -14.06 -13.27
C ALA A 31 3.17 -13.61 -11.81
N LYS A 32 2.23 -12.85 -11.23
CA LYS A 32 2.30 -12.38 -9.83
C LYS A 32 2.09 -13.48 -8.81
N PHE A 33 1.27 -14.48 -9.13
CA PHE A 33 1.07 -15.65 -8.28
C PHE A 33 2.05 -16.80 -8.57
N GLU A 34 2.98 -16.61 -9.51
CA GLU A 34 3.93 -17.64 -9.95
C GLU A 34 3.22 -18.94 -10.42
N ILE A 35 2.09 -18.79 -11.10
CA ILE A 35 1.30 -19.88 -11.68
C ILE A 35 1.20 -19.72 -13.20
N THR A 36 0.66 -20.73 -13.88
CA THR A 36 0.36 -20.65 -15.32
C THR A 36 -0.91 -19.83 -15.60
N LYS A 37 -1.02 -19.32 -16.82
CA LYS A 37 -2.22 -18.58 -17.27
C LYS A 37 -3.47 -19.48 -17.23
N GLU A 38 -3.31 -20.75 -17.53
CA GLU A 38 -4.34 -21.79 -17.51
C GLU A 38 -4.84 -22.05 -16.09
N GLU A 39 -3.92 -22.11 -15.12
CA GLU A 39 -4.26 -22.19 -13.69
C GLU A 39 -5.01 -20.95 -13.22
N ALA A 40 -4.53 -19.74 -13.56
CA ALA A 40 -5.22 -18.50 -13.21
C ALA A 40 -6.64 -18.44 -13.80
N ALA A 41 -6.83 -18.91 -15.04
CA ALA A 41 -8.14 -19.01 -15.67
C ALA A 41 -9.06 -20.00 -14.94
N ARG A 42 -8.52 -21.17 -14.54
CA ARG A 42 -9.26 -22.18 -13.76
C ARG A 42 -9.67 -21.66 -12.39
N TYR A 43 -8.75 -21.03 -11.67
CA TYR A 43 -8.99 -20.47 -10.33
C TYR A 43 -10.06 -19.38 -10.37
N LYS A 44 -9.97 -18.45 -11.33
CA LYS A 44 -11.02 -17.45 -11.59
C LYS A 44 -12.39 -18.10 -11.85
N ALA A 45 -12.44 -19.13 -12.68
CA ALA A 45 -13.69 -19.82 -13.01
C ALA A 45 -14.27 -20.57 -11.81
N SER A 46 -13.41 -21.19 -10.99
CA SER A 46 -13.79 -21.88 -9.75
C SER A 46 -14.45 -20.93 -8.76
N TYR A 47 -13.82 -19.79 -8.47
CA TYR A 47 -14.39 -18.78 -7.57
C TYR A 47 -15.72 -18.22 -8.10
N ALA A 48 -15.79 -17.92 -9.40
CA ALA A 48 -17.03 -17.46 -10.04
C ALA A 48 -18.17 -18.48 -9.93
N LYS A 49 -17.87 -19.79 -9.96
CA LYS A 49 -18.83 -20.86 -9.73
C LYS A 49 -19.28 -20.89 -8.27
N LYS A 50 -18.35 -20.82 -7.31
CA LYS A 50 -18.67 -20.76 -5.88
C LYS A 50 -19.58 -19.58 -5.53
N LEU A 51 -19.35 -18.42 -6.15
CA LEU A 51 -20.22 -17.24 -6.03
C LEU A 51 -21.63 -17.50 -6.54
N LYS A 52 -21.77 -18.10 -7.73
CA LYS A 52 -23.09 -18.45 -8.30
C LYS A 52 -23.85 -19.47 -7.47
N GLU A 53 -23.12 -20.39 -6.84
CA GLU A 53 -23.68 -21.43 -5.96
C GLU A 53 -23.97 -20.92 -4.54
N GLY A 54 -23.65 -19.66 -4.22
CA GLY A 54 -23.82 -19.09 -2.89
C GLY A 54 -22.88 -19.67 -1.82
N LYS A 55 -21.82 -20.37 -2.22
CA LYS A 55 -20.82 -20.97 -1.31
C LYS A 55 -19.84 -19.95 -0.73
N VAL A 56 -19.66 -18.85 -1.45
CA VAL A 56 -18.87 -17.68 -1.02
C VAL A 56 -19.68 -16.43 -1.36
N THR A 57 -19.46 -15.36 -0.62
CA THR A 57 -20.09 -14.06 -0.86
C THR A 57 -19.02 -13.06 -1.27
N VAL A 58 -19.38 -12.12 -2.15
CA VAL A 58 -18.52 -10.96 -2.37
C VAL A 58 -18.72 -10.02 -1.18
N ASP A 59 -17.67 -9.81 -0.39
CA ASP A 59 -17.67 -8.79 0.64
C ASP A 59 -16.92 -7.52 0.18
N ASP A 60 -17.12 -6.42 0.91
CA ASP A 60 -16.43 -5.15 0.63
C ASP A 60 -14.98 -5.13 1.16
N PHE A 61 -14.65 -6.00 2.11
CA PHE A 61 -13.31 -6.17 2.68
C PHE A 61 -12.35 -6.78 1.66
N ASP A 62 -12.67 -7.94 1.08
CA ASP A 62 -11.98 -8.65 0.00
C ASP A 62 -11.77 -7.73 -1.19
N ARG A 63 -12.83 -7.02 -1.62
CA ARG A 63 -12.73 -6.04 -2.70
C ARG A 63 -11.70 -4.96 -2.39
N THR A 64 -11.70 -4.46 -1.17
CA THR A 64 -10.75 -3.44 -0.73
C THR A 64 -9.35 -4.03 -0.70
N PHE A 65 -9.15 -5.17 -0.05
CA PHE A 65 -7.88 -5.88 0.05
C PHE A 65 -7.23 -6.11 -1.32
N TRP A 66 -7.96 -6.69 -2.28
CA TRP A 66 -7.41 -6.95 -3.63
C TRP A 66 -7.16 -5.67 -4.42
N LYS A 67 -7.91 -4.60 -4.15
CA LYS A 67 -7.65 -3.28 -4.73
C LYS A 67 -6.38 -2.66 -4.18
N GLU A 68 -6.14 -2.76 -2.86
CA GLU A 68 -4.91 -2.30 -2.22
C GLU A 68 -3.71 -3.10 -2.74
N LEU A 69 -3.81 -4.42 -2.79
CA LEU A 69 -2.73 -5.29 -3.29
C LEU A 69 -2.39 -4.99 -4.76
N ARG A 70 -3.40 -4.70 -5.58
CA ARG A 70 -3.19 -4.25 -6.95
C ARG A 70 -2.40 -2.94 -6.99
N ALA A 71 -2.81 -1.94 -6.21
CA ALA A 71 -2.18 -0.63 -6.19
C ALA A 71 -0.70 -0.75 -5.80
N GLU A 72 -0.41 -1.56 -4.78
CA GLU A 72 0.97 -1.89 -4.39
C GLU A 72 1.75 -2.59 -5.51
N ALA A 73 1.14 -3.55 -6.19
CA ALA A 73 1.77 -4.27 -7.30
C ALA A 73 2.06 -3.37 -8.53
N GLU A 74 1.29 -2.30 -8.72
CA GLU A 74 1.49 -1.25 -9.72
C GLU A 74 2.50 -0.17 -9.25
N GLY A 75 3.06 -0.32 -8.05
CA GLY A 75 4.10 0.56 -7.49
C GLY A 75 3.56 1.76 -6.71
N ASP A 76 2.24 1.82 -6.45
CA ASP A 76 1.67 2.82 -5.56
C ASP A 76 1.85 2.37 -4.11
N THR A 77 2.52 3.18 -3.30
CA THR A 77 2.89 2.81 -1.94
C THR A 77 1.95 3.48 -0.95
N LYS A 78 1.31 2.71 -0.09
CA LYS A 78 0.58 3.24 1.07
C LYS A 78 1.59 3.63 2.15
N VAL A 79 1.47 4.85 2.67
CA VAL A 79 2.38 5.38 3.68
C VAL A 79 1.62 5.89 4.89
N THR A 80 2.30 5.86 6.05
CA THR A 80 1.80 6.43 7.29
C THR A 80 2.54 7.73 7.59
N PHE A 81 1.84 8.84 7.74
CA PHE A 81 2.42 10.15 8.06
C PHE A 81 1.68 10.83 9.22
N VAL A 82 2.28 11.90 9.74
CA VAL A 82 1.72 12.68 10.84
C VAL A 82 1.19 14.01 10.32
N SER A 83 0.04 14.43 10.83
CA SER A 83 -0.47 15.79 10.73
C SER A 83 -0.84 16.32 12.11
N GLU A 84 -1.28 17.57 12.20
CA GLU A 84 -1.83 18.16 13.43
C GLU A 84 -3.00 17.35 14.03
N LYS A 85 -3.71 16.56 13.21
CA LYS A 85 -4.83 15.70 13.63
C LYS A 85 -4.42 14.28 14.02
N GLY A 86 -3.12 13.97 14.00
CA GLY A 86 -2.58 12.66 14.35
C GLY A 86 -2.04 11.87 13.16
N PHE A 87 -2.16 10.54 13.21
CA PHE A 87 -1.64 9.64 12.19
C PHE A 87 -2.63 9.44 11.04
N HIS A 88 -2.12 9.45 9.82
CA HIS A 88 -2.89 9.26 8.61
C HIS A 88 -2.23 8.26 7.69
N HIS A 89 -3.06 7.59 6.88
CA HIS A 89 -2.62 6.71 5.81
C HIS A 89 -3.07 7.30 4.47
N ALA A 90 -2.15 7.36 3.51
CA ALA A 90 -2.49 7.72 2.13
C ALA A 90 -1.64 6.94 1.15
N TRP A 91 -2.19 6.75 -0.05
CA TRP A 91 -1.42 6.28 -1.19
C TRP A 91 -0.50 7.38 -1.70
N ARG A 92 0.66 7.01 -2.26
CA ARG A 92 1.55 7.97 -2.94
C ARG A 92 0.81 8.72 -4.04
N SER A 93 -0.07 8.05 -4.79
CA SER A 93 -0.90 8.68 -5.81
C SER A 93 -1.86 9.73 -5.25
N ASP A 94 -2.38 9.54 -4.04
CA ASP A 94 -3.23 10.53 -3.37
C ASP A 94 -2.41 11.73 -2.89
N LEU A 95 -1.22 11.49 -2.32
CA LEU A 95 -0.30 12.57 -1.94
C LEU A 95 0.12 13.44 -3.13
N LYS A 96 0.29 12.85 -4.33
CA LYS A 96 0.62 13.62 -5.55
C LYS A 96 -0.44 14.66 -5.94
N LYS A 97 -1.70 14.46 -5.51
CA LYS A 97 -2.82 15.38 -5.77
C LYS A 97 -2.79 16.62 -4.87
N LEU A 98 -2.08 16.57 -3.75
CA LEU A 98 -1.94 17.69 -2.83
C LEU A 98 -1.08 18.81 -3.44
N ASP A 99 -1.32 20.03 -2.99
CA ASP A 99 -0.49 21.18 -3.34
C ASP A 99 0.82 21.19 -2.52
N GLY A 100 1.78 22.00 -2.97
CA GLY A 100 3.09 22.13 -2.30
C GLY A 100 2.98 22.50 -0.81
N PRO A 101 2.18 23.51 -0.43
CA PRO A 101 1.97 23.87 0.96
C PRO A 101 1.46 22.71 1.83
N SER A 102 0.43 21.96 1.39
CA SER A 102 -0.08 20.83 2.17
C SER A 102 0.98 19.74 2.35
N LEU A 103 1.79 19.47 1.32
CA LEU A 103 2.89 18.51 1.39
C LEU A 103 3.98 18.96 2.35
N MET A 104 4.31 20.25 2.38
CA MET A 104 5.25 20.83 3.34
C MET A 104 4.75 20.69 4.78
N THR A 105 3.46 20.98 5.04
CA THR A 105 2.88 20.78 6.37
C THR A 105 2.98 19.33 6.84
N ILE A 106 2.73 18.37 5.95
CA ILE A 106 2.90 16.94 6.25
C ILE A 106 4.37 16.62 6.58
N TYR A 107 5.30 17.15 5.79
CA TYR A 107 6.72 16.94 5.98
C TYR A 107 7.20 17.47 7.34
N GLU A 108 6.82 18.70 7.69
CA GLU A 108 7.19 19.35 8.95
C GLU A 108 6.59 18.64 10.17
N SER A 109 5.30 18.27 10.10
CA SER A 109 4.63 17.51 11.15
C SER A 109 5.28 16.15 11.37
N SER A 110 5.62 15.46 10.28
CA SER A 110 6.30 14.16 10.34
C SER A 110 7.72 14.29 10.88
N LYS A 111 8.45 15.36 10.53
CA LYS A 111 9.77 15.65 11.08
C LYS A 111 9.71 15.88 12.59
N ALA A 112 8.78 16.72 13.05
CA ALA A 112 8.60 17.00 14.48
C ALA A 112 8.30 15.72 15.28
N PHE A 113 7.51 14.80 14.72
CA PHE A 113 7.27 13.49 15.35
C PHE A 113 8.54 12.64 15.43
N LEU A 114 9.38 12.62 14.38
CA LEU A 114 10.62 11.84 14.39
C LEU A 114 11.67 12.38 15.37
N ASP A 115 11.61 13.67 15.69
CA ASP A 115 12.48 14.31 16.69
C ASP A 115 12.07 13.97 18.15
N MET A 116 10.89 13.36 18.36
CA MET A 116 10.43 12.93 19.69
C MET A 116 11.09 11.62 20.14
N ASP A 117 11.29 11.46 21.45
CA ASP A 117 11.75 10.19 22.03
C ASP A 117 10.64 9.13 21.91
N PRO A 118 10.86 8.03 21.16
CA PRO A 118 9.85 6.99 20.95
C PRO A 118 9.49 6.22 22.24
N ASN A 119 10.31 6.34 23.30
CA ASN A 119 10.09 5.71 24.59
C ASN A 119 9.40 6.62 25.61
N GLN A 120 9.15 7.89 25.26
CA GLN A 120 8.53 8.87 26.19
C GLN A 120 7.17 8.38 26.74
N ARG A 121 6.46 7.54 25.98
CA ARG A 121 5.19 6.93 26.40
C ARG A 121 5.30 5.77 27.40
N PHE A 122 6.51 5.29 27.69
CA PHE A 122 6.77 4.18 28.63
C PHE A 122 7.55 4.62 29.88
N LEU A 123 7.54 5.93 30.18
CA LEU A 123 8.17 6.44 31.39
C LEU A 123 7.50 5.90 32.67
N ASP A 124 6.18 5.73 32.63
CA ASP A 124 5.37 5.32 33.79
C ASP A 124 5.07 3.81 33.83
N TYR A 125 5.36 3.06 32.76
CA TYR A 125 5.09 1.62 32.69
C TYR A 125 5.97 0.93 31.65
N SER A 126 6.32 -0.34 31.91
CA SER A 126 7.16 -1.12 31.01
C SER A 126 6.50 -1.39 29.67
N ALA A 127 7.27 -1.28 28.59
CA ALA A 127 6.81 -1.62 27.25
C ALA A 127 6.37 -3.10 27.15
N PRO A 128 5.35 -3.42 26.34
CA PRO A 128 4.95 -4.80 26.08
C PRO A 128 6.10 -5.63 25.52
N LYS A 129 6.12 -6.93 25.84
CA LYS A 129 7.13 -7.86 25.30
C LYS A 129 7.06 -7.88 23.77
N GLY A 130 8.20 -7.64 23.11
CA GLY A 130 8.29 -7.60 21.65
C GLY A 130 7.88 -6.26 21.01
N TYR A 131 7.61 -5.23 21.82
CA TYR A 131 7.38 -3.89 21.32
C TYR A 131 8.64 -3.31 20.66
N ASP A 132 8.49 -2.83 19.43
CA ASP A 132 9.53 -2.13 18.69
C ASP A 132 9.27 -0.61 18.71
N PRO A 133 10.04 0.19 19.46
CA PRO A 133 9.84 1.64 19.55
C PRO A 133 10.02 2.36 18.22
N LEU A 134 10.75 1.77 17.29
CA LEU A 134 11.12 2.40 16.03
C LEU A 134 10.19 1.99 14.89
N ALA A 135 9.27 1.04 15.08
CA ALA A 135 8.38 0.57 14.02
C ALA A 135 7.62 1.72 13.35
N LEU A 136 6.97 2.56 14.14
CA LEU A 136 6.23 3.71 13.64
C LEU A 136 7.16 4.81 13.08
N GLN A 137 8.33 5.02 13.70
CA GLN A 137 9.31 5.98 13.18
C GLN A 137 9.84 5.57 11.81
N ARG A 138 10.05 4.26 11.54
CA ARG A 138 10.46 3.77 10.22
C ARG A 138 9.40 4.04 9.16
N GLU A 139 8.12 3.85 9.50
CA GLU A 139 7.01 4.13 8.59
C GLU A 139 6.90 5.63 8.28
N VAL A 140 6.97 6.49 9.31
CA VAL A 140 6.91 7.95 9.12
C VAL A 140 8.14 8.47 8.35
N LYS A 141 9.34 7.92 8.60
CA LYS A 141 10.54 8.26 7.84
C LYS A 141 10.43 7.88 6.37
N ARG A 142 9.84 6.72 6.06
CA ARG A 142 9.54 6.31 4.68
C ARG A 142 8.59 7.30 4.02
N ALA A 143 7.53 7.71 4.73
CA ALA A 143 6.57 8.68 4.23
C ALA A 143 7.23 10.04 3.92
N MET A 144 8.11 10.54 4.79
CA MET A 144 8.87 11.77 4.54
C MET A 144 9.71 11.70 3.27
N GLY A 145 10.38 10.58 3.00
CA GLY A 145 11.14 10.40 1.77
C GLY A 145 10.26 10.47 0.51
N ILE A 146 9.06 9.88 0.57
CA ILE A 146 8.08 9.96 -0.52
C ILE A 146 7.55 11.38 -0.70
N VAL A 147 7.22 12.09 0.38
CA VAL A 147 6.75 13.47 0.34
C VAL A 147 7.84 14.40 -0.24
N SER A 148 9.09 14.26 0.19
CA SER A 148 10.24 15.01 -0.36
C SER A 148 10.38 14.79 -1.86
N SER A 149 10.31 13.53 -2.30
CA SER A 149 10.37 13.20 -3.73
C SER A 149 9.23 13.83 -4.53
N ILE A 150 8.00 13.87 -3.99
CA ILE A 150 6.86 14.53 -4.66
C ILE A 150 7.06 16.05 -4.74
N LEU A 151 7.58 16.66 -3.67
CA LEU A 151 7.88 18.10 -3.64
C LEU A 151 8.95 18.45 -4.68
N GLU A 152 10.02 17.67 -4.76
CA GLU A 152 11.06 17.80 -5.80
C GLU A 152 10.47 17.64 -7.20
N GLU A 153 9.65 16.60 -7.45
CA GLU A 153 8.97 16.41 -8.75
C GLU A 153 8.12 17.62 -9.15
N LYS A 154 7.45 18.28 -8.18
CA LYS A 154 6.64 19.49 -8.44
C LYS A 154 7.52 20.70 -8.70
N TRP A 155 8.56 20.90 -7.89
CA TRP A 155 9.52 21.99 -8.06
C TRP A 155 10.19 21.96 -9.45
N GLU A 156 10.65 20.79 -9.91
CA GLU A 156 11.27 20.65 -11.23
C GLU A 156 10.31 20.94 -12.40
N LYS A 157 9.01 20.69 -12.21
CA LYS A 157 7.96 21.04 -13.21
C LYS A 157 7.65 22.54 -13.24
N GLU A 158 7.81 23.22 -12.12
CA GLU A 158 7.56 24.65 -11.98
C GLU A 158 8.76 25.51 -12.37
N LYS A 159 9.96 24.91 -12.54
CA LYS A 159 11.14 25.64 -13.02
C LYS A 159 10.91 26.21 -14.44
N PRO A 160 11.14 27.52 -14.66
CA PRO A 160 11.09 28.10 -15.99
C PRO A 160 12.27 27.56 -16.82
N GLY A 161 11.96 26.64 -17.73
CA GLY A 161 12.94 25.95 -18.59
C GLY A 161 12.58 24.48 -18.90
N SER A 162 11.67 23.87 -18.14
CA SER A 162 11.26 22.47 -18.32
C SER A 162 10.13 22.27 -19.36
N GLN A 163 9.67 23.34 -20.02
CA GLN A 163 8.76 23.30 -21.17
C GLN A 163 9.50 23.61 -22.48
N SER A 164 10.51 22.82 -22.81
CA SER A 164 11.07 22.78 -24.16
C SER A 164 11.89 21.51 -24.33
N SER A 165 11.23 20.39 -24.64
CA SER A 165 11.67 19.29 -25.50
C SER A 165 10.55 18.26 -25.61
#